data_AF-Q87NQ5-F1
#
_entry.id   AF-Q87NQ5-F1
#
_cell.length_a   1.000
_cell.length_b   1.000
_cell.length_c   1.000
_cell.angle_alpha   90.00
_cell.angle_beta   90.00
_cell.angle_gamma   90.00
#
_symmetry.space_group_name_H-M   'P 1'
#
loop_
_entity.id
_entity.type
_entity.pdbx_description
1 polymer ?
#
loop_
_entity_poly.entity_id
_entity_poly.type
_entity_poly.pdbx_seq_one_letter_code
_entity_poly.pdbx_strand_id
1 'polypeptide(L)'
;MKVGKLLVFLSFFSMTSQADTVLDEFKQIESEASQLRMVVVKCYVQMKLLKSEGWKSQACVDYKSIASVDGEKLKVDLKESSLKFKKNQKVGKYSYEETAERMELMYSIKTHFDGFKGIPSKIKELRKT
;
A
#
# COMPACT_ATOMS: atom_id res chain seq x y z
N MET A 1 8.20 -28.07 -62.34
CA MET A 1 8.00 -28.87 -61.11
C MET A 1 8.65 -28.16 -59.93
N LYS A 2 7.80 -27.78 -58.98
CA LYS A 2 7.96 -27.43 -57.56
C LYS A 2 9.36 -27.10 -57.02
N VAL A 3 9.63 -25.80 -56.89
CA VAL A 3 10.55 -25.24 -55.88
C VAL A 3 9.79 -25.25 -54.55
N GLY A 4 10.19 -26.12 -53.62
CA GLY A 4 9.60 -26.24 -52.30
C GLY A 4 9.90 -25.01 -51.44
N LYS A 5 8.86 -24.22 -51.14
CA LYS A 5 8.93 -23.08 -50.21
C LYS A 5 9.23 -23.58 -48.80
N LEU A 6 10.35 -23.11 -48.25
CA LEU A 6 10.71 -23.18 -46.85
C LEU A 6 9.70 -22.38 -46.03
N LEU A 7 8.75 -23.05 -45.38
CA LEU A 7 7.86 -22.44 -44.39
C LEU A 7 8.63 -22.33 -43.07
N VAL A 8 9.30 -21.20 -42.87
CA VAL A 8 9.80 -20.79 -41.57
C VAL A 8 8.59 -20.35 -40.74
N PHE A 9 8.06 -21.25 -39.92
CA PHE A 9 7.14 -20.92 -38.84
C PHE A 9 7.91 -20.13 -37.78
N LEU A 10 7.94 -18.80 -37.93
CA LEU A 10 8.26 -17.88 -36.83
C LEU A 10 7.06 -17.87 -35.88
N SER A 11 7.03 -18.86 -35.00
CA SER A 11 6.21 -18.85 -33.80
C SER A 11 6.75 -17.74 -32.88
N PHE A 12 6.36 -16.51 -33.16
CA PHE A 12 6.37 -15.44 -32.16
C PHE A 12 5.38 -15.85 -31.08
N PHE A 13 5.85 -16.65 -30.12
CA PHE A 13 5.29 -16.64 -28.78
C PHE A 13 5.58 -15.24 -28.23
N SER A 14 4.71 -14.29 -28.58
CA SER A 14 4.55 -13.06 -27.81
C SER A 14 4.06 -13.52 -26.44
N MET A 15 4.99 -13.91 -25.57
CA MET A 15 4.72 -13.85 -24.14
C MET A 15 4.27 -12.41 -23.92
N THR A 16 2.98 -12.23 -23.69
CA THR A 16 2.48 -10.99 -23.13
C THR A 16 3.22 -10.84 -21.81
N SER A 17 4.27 -10.02 -21.82
CA SER A 17 4.92 -9.53 -20.62
C SER A 17 3.80 -8.91 -19.80
N GLN A 18 3.30 -9.66 -18.83
CA GLN A 18 2.34 -9.16 -17.88
C GLN A 18 3.12 -8.10 -17.11
N ALA A 19 2.88 -6.83 -17.48
CA ALA A 19 3.58 -5.69 -16.94
C ALA A 19 3.64 -5.83 -15.41
N ASP A 20 4.84 -5.68 -14.85
CA ASP A 20 5.01 -5.83 -13.41
C ASP A 20 4.38 -4.64 -12.68
N THR A 21 3.19 -4.83 -12.13
CA THR A 21 2.45 -3.76 -11.43
C THR A 21 2.86 -3.59 -9.97
N VAL A 22 3.82 -4.36 -9.45
CA VAL A 22 4.22 -4.33 -8.03
C VAL A 22 4.69 -2.95 -7.58
N LEU A 23 5.42 -2.23 -8.45
CA LEU A 23 5.89 -0.90 -8.13
C LEU A 23 4.72 0.09 -7.96
N ASP A 24 3.76 0.05 -8.88
CA ASP A 24 2.58 0.93 -8.83
C ASP A 24 1.68 0.59 -7.64
N GLU A 25 1.51 -0.71 -7.35
CA GLU A 25 0.80 -1.18 -6.17
C GLU A 25 1.43 -0.64 -4.88
N PHE A 26 2.76 -0.74 -4.73
CA PHE A 26 3.44 -0.20 -3.55
C PHE A 26 3.35 1.33 -3.45
N LYS A 27 3.46 2.06 -4.57
CA LYS A 27 3.27 3.52 -4.57
C LYS A 27 1.86 3.91 -4.13
N GLN A 28 0.85 3.18 -4.60
CA GLN A 28 -0.53 3.41 -4.19
C GLN A 28 -0.73 3.13 -2.69
N ILE A 29 -0.23 1.99 -2.19
CA ILE A 29 -0.33 1.61 -0.78
C ILE A 29 0.40 2.62 0.12
N GLU A 30 1.56 3.12 -0.31
CA GLU A 30 2.32 4.15 0.43
C GLU A 30 1.51 5.45 0.57
N SER A 31 0.93 5.92 -0.54
CA SER A 31 0.09 7.11 -0.55
C SER A 31 -1.14 6.94 0.35
N GLU A 32 -1.85 5.82 0.24
CA GLU A 32 -3.03 5.53 1.06
C GLU A 32 -2.67 5.38 2.56
N ALA A 33 -1.54 4.72 2.89
CA ALA A 33 -1.05 4.60 4.26
C ALA A 33 -0.67 5.97 4.86
N SER A 34 -0.05 6.85 4.07
CA SER A 34 0.28 8.22 4.46
C SER A 34 -0.99 9.05 4.74
N GLN A 35 -2.01 8.93 3.90
CA GLN A 35 -3.31 9.59 4.09
C GLN A 35 -4.02 9.08 5.35
N LEU A 36 -4.06 7.77 5.55
CA LEU A 36 -4.63 7.16 6.75
C LEU A 36 -3.94 7.68 8.02
N ARG A 37 -2.60 7.72 8.03
CA ARG A 37 -1.82 8.31 9.13
C ARG A 37 -2.27 9.74 9.42
N MET A 38 -2.42 10.57 8.39
CA MET A 38 -2.85 11.97 8.55
C MET A 38 -4.25 12.10 9.12
N VAL A 39 -5.21 11.27 8.69
CA VAL A 39 -6.58 11.25 9.23
C VAL A 39 -6.56 10.90 10.72
N VAL A 40 -5.82 9.85 11.10
CA VAL A 40 -5.67 9.42 12.50
C VAL A 40 -5.05 10.53 13.35
N VAL A 41 -3.99 11.18 12.86
CA VAL A 41 -3.32 12.29 13.56
C VAL A 41 -4.24 13.50 13.71
N LYS A 42 -4.98 13.88 12.67
CA LYS A 42 -5.91 15.03 12.73
C LYS A 42 -6.99 14.81 13.80
N CYS A 43 -7.61 13.63 13.87
CA CYS A 43 -8.57 13.34 14.94
C CYS A 43 -7.90 13.39 16.32
N TYR A 44 -6.69 12.84 16.47
CA TYR A 44 -5.97 12.91 17.74
C TYR A 44 -5.70 14.35 18.21
N VAL A 45 -5.28 15.23 17.30
CA VAL A 45 -5.10 16.66 17.61
C VAL A 45 -6.40 17.29 18.08
N GLN A 46 -7.51 17.05 17.38
CA GLN A 46 -8.83 17.54 17.79
C GLN A 46 -9.23 17.03 19.18
N MET A 47 -9.02 15.75 19.46
CA MET A 47 -9.27 15.17 20.79
C MET A 47 -8.36 15.77 21.88
N LYS A 48 -7.12 16.17 21.55
CA LYS A 48 -6.21 16.80 22.52
C LYS A 48 -6.65 18.22 22.88
N LEU A 49 -7.12 18.98 21.89
CA LEU A 49 -7.58 20.37 22.02
C LEU A 49 -8.95 20.46 22.70
N LEU A 50 -9.90 19.63 22.25
CA LEU A 50 -11.32 19.74 22.62
C LEU A 50 -11.80 18.60 23.53
N LYS A 51 -10.92 17.67 23.93
CA LYS A 51 -11.27 16.49 24.75
C LYS A 51 -12.41 15.69 24.11
N SER A 52 -13.38 15.24 24.91
CA SER A 52 -14.54 14.49 24.44
C SER A 52 -15.39 15.23 23.42
N GLU A 53 -15.41 16.57 23.40
CA GLU A 53 -16.13 17.34 22.37
C GLU A 53 -15.49 17.21 20.98
N GLY A 54 -14.16 17.03 20.94
CA GLY A 54 -13.41 16.80 19.70
C GLY A 54 -13.88 15.57 18.92
N TRP A 55 -14.54 14.62 19.58
CA TRP A 55 -15.10 13.41 18.96
C TRP A 55 -16.19 13.70 17.91
N LYS A 56 -16.83 14.87 18.02
CA LYS A 56 -17.85 15.36 17.08
C LYS A 56 -17.25 16.14 15.89
N SER A 57 -15.95 16.45 15.93
CA SER A 57 -15.29 17.20 14.85
C SER A 57 -15.26 16.40 13.54
N GLN A 58 -15.21 17.11 12.41
CA GLN A 58 -15.12 16.50 11.09
C GLN A 58 -13.90 15.56 10.99
N ALA A 59 -12.75 15.94 11.55
CA ALA A 59 -11.56 15.09 11.54
C ALA A 59 -11.79 13.73 12.22
N CYS A 60 -12.57 13.69 13.31
CA CYS A 60 -12.92 12.44 13.97
C CYS A 60 -14.07 11.70 13.28
N VAL A 61 -14.93 12.38 12.53
CA VAL A 61 -15.89 11.75 11.59
C VAL A 61 -15.13 11.01 10.49
N ASP A 62 -14.16 11.67 9.86
CA ASP A 62 -13.32 11.07 8.81
C ASP A 62 -12.56 9.86 9.35
N TYR A 63 -11.97 9.98 10.54
CA TYR A 63 -11.30 8.86 11.22
C TYR A 63 -12.22 7.65 11.44
N LYS A 64 -13.47 7.85 11.87
CA LYS A 64 -14.43 6.75 12.07
C LYS A 64 -14.75 6.01 10.76
N SER A 65 -14.84 6.74 9.65
CA SER A 65 -15.16 6.16 8.35
C SER A 65 -13.98 5.42 7.74
N ILE A 66 -12.79 6.03 7.79
CA ILE A 66 -11.61 5.62 7.02
C ILE A 66 -10.78 4.60 7.79
N ALA A 67 -10.57 4.79 9.09
CA ALA A 67 -9.52 4.05 9.79
C ALA A 67 -9.80 2.56 9.99
N SER A 68 -11.07 2.14 10.07
CA SER A 68 -11.39 0.70 10.23
C SER A 68 -11.44 -0.05 8.91
N VAL A 69 -12.01 0.56 7.86
CA VAL A 69 -12.22 -0.11 6.57
C VAL A 69 -10.94 -0.05 5.74
N ASP A 70 -10.38 1.14 5.57
CA ASP A 70 -9.22 1.35 4.69
C ASP A 70 -7.94 0.82 5.34
N GLY A 71 -7.87 0.83 6.68
CA GLY A 71 -6.74 0.26 7.41
C GLY A 71 -6.60 -1.26 7.29
N GLU A 72 -7.70 -2.01 7.26
CA GLU A 72 -7.66 -3.46 7.03
C GLU A 72 -7.43 -3.78 5.55
N LYS A 73 -8.06 -3.04 4.65
CA LYS A 73 -7.81 -3.16 3.20
C LYS A 73 -6.33 -2.97 2.88
N LEU A 74 -5.70 -1.90 3.38
CA LEU A 74 -4.28 -1.65 3.13
C LEU A 74 -3.34 -2.76 3.65
N LYS A 75 -3.71 -3.44 4.75
CA LYS A 75 -2.93 -4.58 5.24
C LYS A 75 -3.03 -5.78 4.30
N VAL A 76 -4.20 -6.01 3.73
CA VAL A 76 -4.42 -7.07 2.72
C VAL A 76 -3.64 -6.74 1.47
N ASP A 77 -3.80 -5.53 0.93
CA ASP A 77 -3.12 -5.07 -0.28
C ASP A 77 -1.59 -5.16 -0.13
N LEU A 78 -1.05 -4.67 1.00
CA LEU A 78 0.39 -4.80 1.31
C LEU A 78 0.86 -6.25 1.34
N LYS A 79 0.08 -7.16 1.95
CA LYS A 79 0.43 -8.57 2.04
C LYS A 79 0.46 -9.22 0.65
N GLU A 80 -0.54 -8.94 -0.19
CA GLU A 80 -0.63 -9.49 -1.54
C GLU A 80 0.51 -8.98 -2.44
N SER A 81 0.72 -7.67 -2.48
CA SER A 81 1.82 -7.07 -3.26
C SER A 81 3.20 -7.51 -2.76
N SER A 82 3.38 -7.69 -1.44
CA SER A 82 4.63 -8.23 -0.87
C SER A 82 4.88 -9.68 -1.28
N LEU A 83 3.85 -10.52 -1.33
CA LEU A 83 3.97 -11.90 -1.80
C LEU A 83 4.33 -11.95 -3.28
N LYS A 84 3.69 -11.12 -4.09
CA LYS A 84 3.98 -10.98 -5.52
C LYS A 84 5.42 -10.48 -5.75
N PHE A 85 5.85 -9.45 -5.01
CA PHE A 85 7.22 -8.95 -5.03
C PHE A 85 8.22 -10.06 -4.72
N LYS A 86 8.03 -10.81 -3.62
CA LYS A 86 8.92 -11.90 -3.22
C LYS A 86 8.98 -13.02 -4.26
N LYS A 87 7.85 -13.34 -4.91
CA LYS A 87 7.81 -14.34 -5.98
C LYS A 87 8.63 -13.86 -7.19
N ASN A 88 8.42 -12.61 -7.62
CA ASN A 88 9.10 -12.04 -8.78
C ASN A 88 10.62 -11.86 -8.53
N GLN A 89 11.00 -11.46 -7.31
CA GLN A 89 12.40 -11.38 -6.90
C GLN A 89 13.10 -12.75 -6.97
N LYS A 90 12.46 -13.81 -6.46
CA LYS A 90 13.02 -15.17 -6.47
C LYS A 90 13.30 -15.72 -7.87
N VAL A 91 12.51 -15.31 -8.87
CA VAL A 91 12.70 -15.73 -10.27
C VAL A 91 13.61 -14.77 -11.05
N GLY A 92 14.27 -13.83 -10.37
CA GLY A 92 15.21 -12.90 -11.00
C GLY A 92 14.55 -11.87 -11.90
N LYS A 93 13.26 -11.54 -11.67
CA LYS A 93 12.53 -10.56 -12.50
C LYS A 93 13.05 -9.13 -12.36
N TYR A 94 13.80 -8.83 -11.31
CA TYR A 94 14.23 -7.47 -10.95
C TYR A 94 15.74 -7.36 -10.87
N SER A 95 16.26 -6.21 -11.29
CA SER A 95 17.63 -5.79 -10.99
C SER A 95 17.82 -5.52 -9.49
N TYR A 96 19.07 -5.27 -9.10
CA TYR A 96 19.40 -4.83 -7.76
C TYR A 96 18.71 -3.50 -7.42
N GLU A 97 18.76 -2.53 -8.33
CA GLU A 97 18.16 -1.19 -8.18
C GLU A 97 16.63 -1.28 -8.08
N GLU A 98 16.00 -2.06 -8.95
CA GLU A 98 14.54 -2.29 -8.92
C GLU A 98 14.08 -2.98 -7.64
N THR A 99 14.91 -3.88 -7.11
CA THR A 99 14.68 -4.53 -5.81
C THR A 99 14.81 -3.52 -4.67
N ALA A 100 15.83 -2.66 -4.71
CA ALA A 100 16.07 -1.64 -3.70
C ALA A 100 14.94 -0.62 -3.63
N GLU A 101 14.46 -0.13 -4.78
CA GLU A 101 13.32 0.81 -4.86
C GLU A 101 12.06 0.23 -4.20
N ARG A 102 11.71 -1.02 -4.52
CA ARG A 102 10.54 -1.68 -3.95
C ARG A 102 10.69 -1.94 -2.45
N MET A 103 11.90 -2.28 -1.98
CA MET A 103 12.18 -2.42 -0.56
C MET A 103 12.06 -1.09 0.19
N GLU A 104 12.53 0.01 -0.40
CA GLU A 104 12.41 1.37 0.18
C GLU A 104 10.94 1.76 0.37
N LEU A 105 10.09 1.51 -0.63
CA LEU A 105 8.65 1.71 -0.50
C LEU A 105 8.03 0.83 0.61
N MET A 106 8.41 -0.44 0.71
CA MET A 106 7.95 -1.31 1.80
C MET A 106 8.34 -0.77 3.19
N TYR A 107 9.54 -0.22 3.34
CA TYR A 107 9.97 0.42 4.59
C TYR A 107 9.20 1.71 4.88
N SER A 108 8.93 2.53 3.86
CA SER A 108 8.10 3.73 4.00
C SER A 108 6.68 3.39 4.46
N ILE A 109 6.02 2.43 3.81
CA ILE A 109 4.67 1.95 4.18
C ILE A 109 4.65 1.49 5.65
N LYS A 110 5.63 0.67 6.05
CA LYS A 110 5.75 0.20 7.43
C LYS A 110 5.88 1.36 8.43
N THR A 111 6.68 2.37 8.08
CA THR A 111 6.89 3.55 8.92
C THR A 111 5.58 4.34 9.11
N HIS A 112 4.75 4.45 8.08
CA HIS A 112 3.42 5.07 8.22
C HIS A 112 2.56 4.30 9.23
N PHE A 113 2.44 2.98 9.10
CA PHE A 113 1.66 2.15 10.03
C PHE A 113 2.17 2.22 11.47
N ASP A 114 3.49 2.11 11.65
CA ASP A 114 4.10 2.15 12.98
C ASP A 114 3.95 3.55 13.62
N GLY A 115 3.99 4.62 12.81
CA GLY A 115 3.85 6.01 13.24
C GLY A 115 2.51 6.35 13.90
N PHE A 116 1.43 5.61 13.62
CA PHE A 116 0.12 5.84 14.24
C PHE A 116 -0.42 4.67 15.05
N LYS A 117 0.29 3.55 15.18
CA LYS A 117 -0.18 2.33 15.87
C LYS A 117 -0.69 2.58 17.30
N GLY A 118 -0.11 3.54 18.02
CA GLY A 118 -0.50 3.91 19.39
C GLY A 118 -1.49 5.08 19.50
N ILE A 119 -1.90 5.70 18.40
CA ILE A 119 -2.81 6.85 18.42
C ILE A 119 -4.27 6.43 18.69
N PRO A 120 -4.81 5.36 18.09
CA PRO A 120 -6.18 4.92 18.34
C PRO A 120 -6.49 4.66 19.82
N SER A 121 -5.55 4.09 20.60
CA SER A 121 -5.74 3.90 22.04
C SER A 121 -5.82 5.23 22.79
N LYS A 122 -4.92 6.17 22.49
CA LYS A 122 -4.93 7.51 23.08
C LYS A 122 -6.21 8.29 22.76
N ILE A 123 -6.75 8.16 21.53
CA ILE A 123 -8.07 8.73 21.17
C ILE A 123 -9.17 8.12 22.05
N LYS A 124 -9.17 6.80 22.26
CA LYS A 124 -10.15 6.13 23.14
C LYS A 124 -10.08 6.60 24.58
N GLU A 125 -8.89 6.88 25.10
CA GLU A 125 -8.69 7.43 26.45
C GLU A 125 -9.23 8.86 26.56
N LEU A 126 -8.87 9.73 25.61
CA LEU A 126 -9.33 11.12 25.57
C LEU A 126 -10.85 11.25 25.41
N ARG A 127 -11.51 10.25 24.81
CA ARG A 127 -12.97 10.21 24.70
C ARG A 127 -13.67 9.99 26.05
N LYS A 128 -12.98 9.36 27.01
CA LYS A 128 -13.53 9.06 28.35
C LYS A 128 -13.32 10.19 29.36
N THR A 129 -12.57 11.22 28.98
CA THR A 129 -12.26 12.41 29.80
C THR A 129 -13.13 13.58 29.39
#